data_AF-A0A1F5XUP9-F1
#
_entry.id   AF-A0A1F5XUP9-F1
#
_cell.length_a   1.000
_cell.length_b   1.000
_cell.length_c   1.000
_cell.angle_alpha   90.00
_cell.angle_beta   90.00
_cell.angle_gamma   90.00
#
_symmetry.space_group_name_H-M   'P 1'
#
loop_
_entity.id
_entity.type
_entity.pdbx_description
1 polymer ?
#
loop_
_entity_poly.entity_id
_entity_poly.type
_entity_poly.pdbx_seq_one_letter_code
_entity_poly.pdbx_strand_id
1 'polypeptide(L)'
;MTTKPRNGKNFRRLIIDTIKKDEDAIPGRAGETPISDLACMFKKLKDKEADEAIKTIVDLINTPPDPLLVADPKKFWFNVMFLSHYPKGEKNSLRDAFFARLFGERALDRSLLIWMFNGYIEAGGIFDQPMLLALSFLRDESPIAWLNAAARSREFDFVKNEAVQLLRDGKISSRTGSVFIYFLDFLKKLWPSEEDFFKVVEEFHDAAQDQDTKEKLQGWIDRHKK
;
A
#
# COMPACT_ATOMS: atom_id res chain seq x y z
N MET A 1 13.31 34.15 -36.89
CA MET A 1 13.08 32.75 -36.47
C MET A 1 12.66 32.77 -35.00
N THR A 2 11.37 32.64 -34.74
CA THR A 2 10.79 32.63 -33.39
C THR A 2 10.93 31.23 -32.79
N THR A 3 11.80 31.11 -31.79
CA THR A 3 11.98 29.88 -31.01
C THR A 3 10.72 29.62 -30.17
N LYS A 4 9.97 28.59 -30.56
CA LYS A 4 8.86 28.01 -29.78
C LYS A 4 9.33 27.61 -28.36
N PRO A 5 8.43 27.61 -27.36
CA PRO A 5 8.79 27.22 -26.01
C PRO A 5 9.08 25.71 -25.95
N ARG A 6 10.31 25.35 -25.55
CA ARG A 6 10.61 24.02 -24.99
C ARG A 6 10.16 24.03 -23.53
N ASN A 7 9.35 23.05 -23.12
CA ASN A 7 9.41 22.34 -21.83
C ASN A 7 8.09 21.60 -21.55
N GLY A 8 7.83 20.52 -22.30
CA GLY A 8 7.01 19.43 -21.74
C GLY A 8 7.85 18.72 -20.70
N LYS A 9 7.38 18.61 -19.45
CA LYS A 9 8.08 17.88 -18.39
C LYS A 9 8.22 16.42 -18.84
N ASN A 10 9.45 15.93 -19.04
CA ASN A 10 9.67 14.50 -19.22
C ASN A 10 9.55 13.83 -17.84
N PHE A 11 8.32 13.48 -17.45
CA PHE A 11 8.04 12.85 -16.16
C PHE A 11 8.86 11.59 -15.93
N ARG A 12 9.16 10.80 -16.99
CA ARG A 12 9.92 9.57 -16.84
C ARG A 12 11.33 9.86 -16.33
N ARG A 13 12.02 10.80 -16.98
CA ARG A 13 13.34 11.25 -16.54
C ARG A 13 13.29 11.87 -15.15
N LEU A 14 12.30 12.73 -14.89
CA LEU A 14 12.13 13.36 -13.59
C LEU A 14 12.00 12.33 -12.46
N ILE A 15 11.14 11.32 -12.63
CA ILE A 15 10.94 10.26 -11.63
C ILE A 15 12.24 9.48 -11.41
N ILE A 16 12.92 9.04 -12.47
CA ILE A 16 14.17 8.26 -12.37
C ILE A 16 15.26 9.08 -11.68
N ASP A 17 15.48 10.33 -12.09
CA ASP A 17 16.49 11.20 -11.51
C ASP A 17 16.18 11.50 -10.04
N THR A 18 14.90 11.63 -9.67
CA THR A 18 14.48 11.78 -8.27
C THR A 18 14.73 10.52 -7.45
N ILE A 19 14.40 9.33 -7.95
CA ILE A 19 14.64 8.07 -7.23
C ILE A 19 16.13 7.91 -6.93
N LYS A 20 17.01 8.20 -7.90
CA LYS A 20 18.47 8.16 -7.70
C LYS A 20 18.94 9.14 -6.62
N LYS A 21 18.46 10.39 -6.66
CA LYS A 21 18.80 11.38 -5.62
C LYS A 21 18.28 10.98 -4.24
N ASP A 22 17.15 10.29 -4.19
CA ASP A 22 16.56 9.80 -2.95
C ASP A 22 17.38 8.64 -2.37
N GLU A 23 17.99 7.79 -3.21
CA GLU A 23 18.97 6.76 -2.79
C GLU A 23 20.14 7.36 -2.01
N ASP A 24 20.66 8.50 -2.46
CA ASP A 24 21.79 9.20 -1.84
C ASP A 24 21.44 10.05 -0.59
N ALA A 25 20.14 10.22 -0.29
CA ALA A 25 19.69 11.05 0.81
C ALA A 25 19.83 10.33 2.17
N ILE A 26 20.55 10.94 3.12
CA ILE A 26 20.72 10.40 4.48
C ILE A 26 19.36 10.37 5.20
N PRO A 27 18.96 9.23 5.81
CA PRO A 27 17.72 9.12 6.57
C PRO A 27 17.82 9.96 7.85
N GLY A 28 17.34 11.20 7.81
CA GLY A 28 17.43 12.11 8.95
C GLY A 28 16.42 13.26 9.01
N ARG A 29 15.64 13.51 7.96
CA ARG A 29 14.54 14.49 7.99
C ARG A 29 13.27 13.86 7.47
N ALA A 30 12.36 13.51 8.38
CA ALA A 30 11.01 13.12 8.01
C ALA A 30 10.34 14.27 7.24
N GLY A 31 9.92 14.02 6.00
CA GLY A 31 9.06 14.91 5.21
C GLY A 31 9.72 15.75 4.11
N GLU A 32 11.05 15.86 4.07
CA GLU A 32 11.78 16.67 3.08
C GLU A 32 12.76 15.82 2.25
N THR A 33 12.24 14.83 1.54
CA THR A 33 13.04 14.00 0.63
C THR A 33 12.72 14.35 -0.83
N PRO A 34 13.65 14.14 -1.78
CA PRO A 34 13.38 14.35 -3.21
C PRO A 34 12.11 13.64 -3.68
N ILE A 35 11.84 12.42 -3.18
CA ILE A 35 10.62 11.69 -3.54
C ILE A 35 9.35 12.33 -2.95
N SER A 36 9.43 12.89 -1.74
CA SER A 36 8.31 13.60 -1.08
C SER A 36 7.97 14.89 -1.81
N ASP A 37 8.97 15.64 -2.29
CA ASP A 37 8.77 16.85 -3.10
C ASP A 37 8.08 16.52 -4.43
N LEU A 38 8.50 15.42 -5.07
CA LEU A 38 7.88 14.96 -6.31
C LEU A 38 6.43 14.50 -6.08
N ALA A 39 6.16 13.80 -4.98
CA ALA A 39 4.80 13.43 -4.57
C ALA A 39 3.91 14.67 -4.33
N CYS A 40 4.44 15.69 -3.65
CA CYS A 40 3.78 16.99 -3.46
C CYS A 40 3.48 17.69 -4.79
N MET A 41 4.38 17.59 -5.78
CA MET A 41 4.12 18.08 -7.13
C MET A 41 3.00 17.28 -7.80
N PHE A 42 3.06 15.94 -7.75
CA PHE A 42 2.08 15.05 -8.38
C PHE A 42 0.67 15.27 -7.84
N LYS A 43 0.54 15.51 -6.53
CA LYS A 43 -0.74 15.84 -5.88
C LYS A 43 -1.40 17.12 -6.41
N LYS A 44 -0.60 18.05 -6.95
CA LYS A 44 -1.05 19.35 -7.48
C LYS A 44 -1.30 19.33 -8.99
N LEU A 45 -0.91 18.27 -9.69
CA LEU A 45 -1.19 18.11 -11.13
C LEU A 45 -2.70 18.03 -11.36
N LYS A 46 -3.14 18.57 -12.49
CA LYS A 46 -4.55 18.58 -12.91
C LYS A 46 -4.68 18.02 -14.30
N ASP A 47 -5.86 17.46 -14.56
CA ASP A 47 -6.32 17.06 -15.89
C ASP A 47 -5.25 16.25 -16.65
N LYS A 48 -4.91 16.68 -17.86
CA LYS A 48 -3.95 16.04 -18.74
C LYS A 48 -2.57 15.81 -18.11
N GLU A 49 -2.08 16.70 -17.26
CA GLU A 49 -0.76 16.51 -16.63
C GLU A 49 -0.80 15.36 -15.61
N ALA A 50 -1.91 15.19 -14.90
CA ALA A 50 -2.08 14.08 -13.98
C ALA A 50 -2.16 12.75 -14.74
N ASP A 51 -2.85 12.72 -15.87
CA ASP A 51 -2.93 11.53 -16.73
C ASP A 51 -1.59 11.18 -17.37
N GLU A 52 -0.80 12.18 -17.80
CA GLU A 52 0.56 11.98 -18.31
C GLU A 52 1.50 11.42 -17.22
N ALA A 53 1.38 11.90 -15.98
CA ALA A 53 2.12 11.35 -14.85
C ALA A 53 1.71 9.89 -14.57
N ILE A 54 0.42 9.58 -14.57
CA ILE A 54 -0.08 8.21 -14.40
C ILE A 54 0.45 7.29 -15.51
N LYS A 55 0.33 7.69 -16.78
CA LYS A 55 0.84 6.93 -17.92
C LYS A 55 2.34 6.66 -17.79
N THR A 56 3.08 7.64 -17.31
CA THR A 56 4.52 7.50 -17.05
C THR A 56 4.81 6.48 -15.94
N ILE A 57 4.05 6.51 -14.84
CA ILE A 57 4.20 5.55 -13.75
C ILE A 57 3.86 4.14 -14.24
N VAL A 58 2.78 3.97 -15.02
CA VAL A 58 2.42 2.70 -15.67
C VAL A 58 3.54 2.19 -16.57
N ASP A 59 4.14 3.08 -17.37
CA ASP A 59 5.29 2.73 -18.22
C ASP A 59 6.52 2.33 -17.41
N LEU A 60 6.77 2.95 -16.25
CA LEU A 60 7.84 2.53 -15.32
C LEU A 60 7.54 1.17 -14.67
N ILE A 61 6.28 0.88 -14.34
CA ILE A 61 5.88 -0.43 -13.80
C ILE A 61 6.06 -1.50 -14.88
N ASN A 62 5.63 -1.25 -16.11
CA ASN A 62 5.70 -2.23 -17.19
C ASN A 62 7.12 -2.41 -17.75
N THR A 63 7.89 -1.34 -17.77
CA THR A 63 9.23 -1.25 -18.36
C THR A 63 10.17 -0.51 -17.40
N PRO A 64 10.61 -1.17 -16.31
CA PRO A 64 11.52 -0.56 -15.35
C PRO A 64 12.85 -0.23 -16.03
N PRO A 65 13.56 0.81 -15.55
CA PRO A 65 14.92 1.09 -16.02
C PRO A 65 15.83 -0.11 -15.77
N ASP A 66 16.91 -0.19 -16.56
CA ASP A 66 17.94 -1.22 -16.43
C ASP A 66 18.39 -1.36 -14.96
N PRO A 67 18.48 -2.58 -14.40
CA PRO A 67 19.03 -2.81 -13.06
C PRO A 67 20.38 -2.12 -12.81
N LEU A 68 21.22 -1.93 -13.84
CA LEU A 68 22.48 -1.20 -13.73
C LEU A 68 22.29 0.31 -13.46
N LEU A 69 21.09 0.84 -13.67
CA LEU A 69 20.71 2.23 -13.38
C LEU A 69 19.98 2.38 -12.05
N VAL A 70 19.68 1.29 -11.34
CA VAL A 70 18.97 1.28 -10.05
C VAL A 70 19.81 0.52 -9.04
N ALA A 71 20.43 1.23 -8.10
CA ALA A 71 21.31 0.59 -7.13
C ALA A 71 20.51 -0.29 -6.13
N ASP A 72 19.26 0.08 -5.82
CA ASP A 72 18.37 -0.70 -4.96
C ASP A 72 16.98 -0.94 -5.60
N PRO A 73 16.74 -2.14 -6.16
CA PRO A 73 15.45 -2.51 -6.72
C PRO A 73 14.27 -2.36 -5.74
N LYS A 74 14.47 -2.62 -4.44
CA LYS A 74 13.38 -2.47 -3.44
C LYS A 74 12.98 -1.02 -3.30
N LYS A 75 13.96 -0.11 -3.23
CA LYS A 75 13.72 1.33 -3.12
C LYS A 75 13.07 1.89 -4.38
N PHE A 76 13.46 1.43 -5.56
CA PHE A 76 12.78 1.78 -6.81
C PHE A 76 11.30 1.38 -6.79
N TRP A 77 10.99 0.12 -6.49
CA TRP A 77 9.60 -0.36 -6.51
C TRP A 77 8.74 0.30 -5.42
N PHE A 78 9.31 0.53 -4.24
CA PHE A 78 8.66 1.31 -3.19
C PHE A 78 8.34 2.73 -3.68
N ASN A 79 9.31 3.45 -4.26
CA ASN A 79 9.13 4.83 -4.71
C ASN A 79 8.14 4.94 -5.88
N VAL A 80 8.13 3.98 -6.82
CA VAL A 80 7.16 3.94 -7.91
C VAL A 80 5.75 3.70 -7.38
N MET A 81 5.57 2.73 -6.46
CA MET A 81 4.29 2.49 -5.80
C MET A 81 3.83 3.74 -5.04
N PHE A 82 4.71 4.33 -4.23
CA PHE A 82 4.44 5.53 -3.44
C PHE A 82 3.97 6.68 -4.33
N LEU A 83 4.68 6.99 -5.41
CA LEU A 83 4.31 8.06 -6.34
C LEU A 83 2.96 7.81 -7.02
N SER A 84 2.56 6.56 -7.23
CA SER A 84 1.28 6.23 -7.88
C SER A 84 0.05 6.71 -7.12
N HIS A 85 0.17 6.96 -5.81
CA HIS A 85 -0.94 7.40 -4.97
C HIS A 85 -1.32 8.88 -5.18
N TYR A 86 -0.42 9.70 -5.74
CA TYR A 86 -0.55 11.15 -5.68
C TYR A 86 -1.29 11.81 -6.85
N PRO A 87 -1.06 11.42 -8.13
CA PRO A 87 -1.81 12.00 -9.24
C PRO A 87 -3.31 11.73 -9.07
N LYS A 88 -4.18 12.69 -9.40
CA LYS A 88 -5.65 12.56 -9.22
C LYS A 88 -6.41 11.97 -10.43
N GLY A 89 -5.70 11.54 -11.48
CA GLY A 89 -6.32 10.98 -12.69
C GLY A 89 -6.79 9.53 -12.53
N GLU A 90 -7.30 8.95 -13.62
CA GLU A 90 -7.90 7.61 -13.65
C GLU A 90 -6.88 6.50 -13.29
N LYS A 91 -7.25 5.63 -12.34
CA LYS A 91 -6.33 4.62 -11.76
C LYS A 91 -6.41 3.24 -12.38
N ASN A 92 -7.34 2.99 -13.30
CA ASN A 92 -7.56 1.66 -13.90
C ASN A 92 -6.27 1.10 -14.53
N SER A 93 -5.52 1.92 -15.27
CA SER A 93 -4.25 1.50 -15.89
C SER A 93 -3.14 1.18 -14.86
N LEU A 94 -3.12 1.86 -13.71
CA LEU A 94 -2.21 1.53 -12.61
C LEU A 94 -2.58 0.19 -11.98
N ARG A 95 -3.88 -0.02 -11.72
CA ARG A 95 -4.39 -1.27 -11.18
C ARG A 95 -3.98 -2.45 -12.06
N ASP A 96 -4.20 -2.36 -13.37
CA ASP A 96 -3.86 -3.43 -14.31
C ASP A 96 -2.35 -3.68 -14.37
N ALA A 97 -1.53 -2.63 -14.33
CA ALA A 97 -0.08 -2.75 -14.30
C ALA A 97 0.44 -3.43 -13.02
N PHE A 98 -0.10 -3.06 -11.85
CA PHE A 98 0.25 -3.71 -10.59
C PHE A 98 -0.20 -5.17 -10.56
N PHE A 99 -1.41 -5.47 -11.05
CA PHE A 99 -1.91 -6.84 -11.16
C PHE A 99 -0.98 -7.73 -12.00
N ALA A 100 -0.54 -7.23 -13.17
CA ALA A 100 0.38 -7.95 -14.04
C ALA A 100 1.73 -8.25 -13.36
N ARG A 101 2.16 -7.42 -12.41
CA ARG A 101 3.36 -7.64 -11.59
C ARG A 101 3.14 -8.55 -10.37
N LEU A 102 1.89 -8.79 -9.99
CA LEU A 102 1.53 -9.78 -8.96
C LEU A 102 1.38 -11.19 -9.54
N PHE A 103 0.68 -11.32 -10.68
CA PHE A 103 0.22 -12.63 -11.17
C PHE A 103 0.50 -12.88 -12.66
N GLY A 104 0.98 -11.89 -13.41
CA GLY A 104 1.20 -12.02 -14.86
C GLY A 104 2.54 -12.63 -15.21
N GLU A 105 2.83 -12.75 -16.51
CA GLU A 105 4.12 -13.22 -17.05
C GLU A 105 5.31 -12.36 -16.58
N ARG A 106 5.03 -11.13 -16.14
CA ARG A 106 6.00 -10.16 -15.64
C ARG A 106 6.00 -10.07 -14.11
N ALA A 107 5.47 -11.09 -13.42
CA ALA A 107 5.45 -11.14 -11.97
C ALA A 107 6.85 -10.89 -11.39
N LEU A 108 6.90 -10.10 -10.31
CA LEU A 108 8.15 -9.85 -9.61
C LEU A 108 8.49 -11.00 -8.66
N ASP A 109 9.76 -11.08 -8.26
CA ASP A 109 10.19 -11.96 -7.19
C ASP A 109 9.44 -11.65 -5.89
N ARG A 110 9.20 -12.71 -5.11
CA ARG A 110 8.46 -12.67 -3.83
C ARG A 110 8.86 -11.49 -2.93
N SER A 111 10.16 -11.20 -2.85
CA SER A 111 10.71 -10.15 -1.99
C SER A 111 10.32 -8.71 -2.38
N LEU A 112 9.73 -8.52 -3.57
CA LEU A 112 9.30 -7.23 -4.12
C LEU A 112 7.77 -7.11 -4.23
N LEU A 113 7.05 -8.22 -4.11
CA LEU A 113 5.60 -8.27 -4.34
C LEU A 113 4.79 -7.43 -3.35
N ILE A 114 5.30 -7.17 -2.14
CA ILE A 114 4.61 -6.31 -1.16
C ILE A 114 4.33 -4.90 -1.71
N TRP A 115 5.21 -4.37 -2.56
CA TRP A 115 4.99 -3.05 -3.18
C TRP A 115 3.93 -3.12 -4.28
N MET A 116 3.92 -4.17 -5.08
CA MET A 116 2.89 -4.34 -6.11
C MET A 116 1.52 -4.63 -5.49
N PHE A 117 1.51 -5.35 -4.38
CA PHE A 117 0.34 -5.64 -3.57
C PHE A 117 -0.30 -4.34 -3.04
N ASN A 118 0.49 -3.50 -2.38
CA ASN A 118 0.01 -2.21 -1.88
C ASN A 118 -0.42 -1.27 -3.02
N GLY A 119 0.35 -1.21 -4.11
CA GLY A 119 0.01 -0.41 -5.28
C GLY A 119 -1.31 -0.83 -5.93
N TYR A 120 -1.55 -2.15 -6.04
CA TYR A 120 -2.81 -2.69 -6.57
C TYR A 120 -4.01 -2.25 -5.73
N ILE A 121 -3.92 -2.40 -4.41
CA ILE A 121 -4.97 -2.01 -3.46
C ILE A 121 -5.29 -0.52 -3.53
N GLU A 122 -4.25 0.32 -3.54
CA GLU A 122 -4.39 1.78 -3.58
C GLU A 122 -4.89 2.28 -4.94
N ALA A 123 -4.68 1.51 -6.01
CA ALA A 123 -5.29 1.75 -7.31
C ALA A 123 -6.76 1.26 -7.41
N GLY A 124 -7.35 0.76 -6.32
CA GLY A 124 -8.72 0.25 -6.29
C GLY A 124 -8.86 -1.21 -6.76
N GLY A 125 -7.78 -1.98 -6.65
CA GLY A 125 -7.77 -3.42 -6.85
C GLY A 125 -8.54 -4.18 -5.77
N ILE A 126 -9.15 -5.29 -6.16
CA ILE A 126 -9.92 -6.19 -5.30
C ILE A 126 -9.33 -7.58 -5.45
N PHE A 127 -9.08 -8.25 -4.33
CA PHE A 127 -8.63 -9.63 -4.31
C PHE A 127 -9.77 -10.55 -3.90
N ASP A 128 -10.02 -11.58 -4.70
CA ASP A 128 -10.80 -12.72 -4.23
C ASP A 128 -9.94 -13.61 -3.31
N GLN A 129 -10.59 -14.56 -2.63
CA GLN A 129 -9.90 -15.47 -1.73
C GLN A 129 -8.78 -16.29 -2.41
N PRO A 130 -8.96 -16.87 -3.62
CA PRO A 130 -7.88 -17.52 -4.34
C PRO A 130 -6.65 -16.64 -4.53
N MET A 131 -6.82 -15.37 -4.89
CA MET A 131 -5.70 -14.43 -5.04
C MET A 131 -5.02 -14.12 -3.71
N LEU A 132 -5.78 -13.93 -2.63
CA LEU A 132 -5.23 -13.72 -1.28
C LEU A 132 -4.41 -14.93 -0.81
N LEU A 133 -4.88 -16.15 -1.10
CA LEU A 133 -4.20 -17.40 -0.77
C LEU A 133 -2.93 -17.60 -1.59
N ALA A 134 -2.94 -17.22 -2.88
CA ALA A 134 -1.75 -17.23 -3.72
C ALA A 134 -0.65 -16.29 -3.19
N LEU A 135 -1.04 -15.23 -2.47
CA LEU A 135 -0.15 -14.28 -1.81
C LEU A 135 -0.04 -14.51 -0.30
N SER A 136 -0.38 -15.70 0.20
CA SER A 136 -0.42 -16.04 1.63
C SER A 136 0.92 -15.83 2.35
N PHE A 137 2.06 -15.80 1.64
CA PHE A 137 3.32 -15.44 2.27
C PHE A 137 3.34 -14.02 2.87
N LEU A 138 2.54 -13.10 2.33
CA LEU A 138 2.39 -11.74 2.86
C LEU A 138 1.67 -11.73 4.22
N ARG A 139 0.94 -12.79 4.56
CA ARG A 139 0.34 -13.00 5.88
C ARG A 139 1.38 -12.85 6.99
N ASP A 140 2.54 -13.46 6.82
CA ASP A 140 3.59 -13.47 7.84
C ASP A 140 4.50 -12.25 7.75
N GLU A 141 4.75 -11.75 6.54
CA GLU A 141 5.66 -10.62 6.30
C GLU A 141 4.99 -9.26 6.57
N SER A 142 3.69 -9.15 6.37
CA SER A 142 2.92 -7.91 6.49
C SER A 142 1.45 -8.18 6.83
N PRO A 143 1.15 -8.77 8.01
CA PRO A 143 -0.18 -9.25 8.39
C PRO A 143 -1.26 -8.18 8.28
N ILE A 144 -0.97 -6.94 8.69
CA ILE A 144 -1.96 -5.86 8.65
C ILE A 144 -2.27 -5.42 7.22
N ALA A 145 -1.27 -5.40 6.33
CA ALA A 145 -1.49 -5.08 4.92
C ALA A 145 -2.34 -6.17 4.25
N TRP A 146 -2.10 -7.44 4.61
CA TRP A 146 -2.88 -8.56 4.12
C TRP A 146 -4.35 -8.51 4.56
N LEU A 147 -4.61 -8.23 5.84
CA LEU A 147 -5.97 -8.01 6.36
C LEU A 147 -6.65 -6.80 5.70
N ASN A 148 -5.91 -5.71 5.48
CA ASN A 148 -6.42 -4.51 4.78
C ASN A 148 -6.87 -4.83 3.35
N ALA A 149 -6.14 -5.67 2.63
CA ALA A 149 -6.50 -6.09 1.28
C ALA A 149 -7.80 -6.89 1.25
N ALA A 150 -7.95 -7.86 2.16
CA ALA A 150 -9.16 -8.64 2.29
C ALA A 150 -10.36 -7.77 2.70
N ALA A 151 -10.16 -6.83 3.63
CA ALA A 151 -11.19 -5.90 4.07
C ALA A 151 -11.68 -4.98 2.93
N ARG A 152 -10.75 -4.42 2.13
CA ARG A 152 -11.10 -3.62 0.95
C ARG A 152 -11.83 -4.42 -0.12
N SER A 153 -11.58 -5.72 -0.16
CA SER A 153 -12.24 -6.67 -1.05
C SER A 153 -13.58 -7.18 -0.52
N ARG A 154 -13.99 -6.71 0.68
CA ARG A 154 -15.23 -7.12 1.37
C ARG A 154 -15.29 -8.60 1.76
N GLU A 155 -14.12 -9.23 1.92
CA GLU A 155 -13.98 -10.61 2.40
C GLU A 155 -14.04 -10.64 3.95
N PHE A 156 -15.16 -10.20 4.54
CA PHE A 156 -15.24 -9.92 5.98
C PHE A 156 -15.08 -11.16 6.86
N ASP A 157 -15.69 -12.29 6.49
CA ASP A 157 -15.52 -13.55 7.22
C ASP A 157 -14.06 -14.03 7.19
N PHE A 158 -13.39 -13.85 6.05
CA PHE A 158 -11.97 -14.13 5.90
C PHE A 158 -11.13 -13.22 6.80
N VAL A 159 -11.37 -11.91 6.79
CA VAL A 159 -10.68 -10.94 7.67
C VAL A 159 -10.83 -11.33 9.13
N LYS A 160 -12.04 -11.66 9.57
CA LYS A 160 -12.32 -12.09 10.94
C LYS A 160 -11.48 -13.31 11.31
N ASN A 161 -11.57 -14.37 10.51
CA ASN A 161 -10.90 -15.64 10.79
C ASN A 161 -9.38 -15.48 10.80
N GLU A 162 -8.82 -14.75 9.83
CA GLU A 162 -7.37 -14.53 9.75
C GLU A 162 -6.86 -13.60 10.85
N ALA A 163 -7.60 -12.55 11.23
CA ALA A 163 -7.20 -11.68 12.32
C ALA A 163 -7.14 -12.46 13.66
N VAL A 164 -8.15 -13.29 13.95
CA VAL A 164 -8.14 -14.18 15.12
C VAL A 164 -6.93 -15.10 15.09
N GLN A 165 -6.63 -15.74 13.95
CA GLN A 165 -5.51 -16.66 13.85
C GLN A 165 -4.17 -15.91 14.01
N LEU A 166 -4.00 -14.75 13.38
CA LEU A 166 -2.79 -13.93 13.50
C LEU A 166 -2.55 -13.44 14.93
N LEU A 167 -3.60 -13.13 15.68
CA LEU A 167 -3.52 -12.79 17.11
C LEU A 167 -3.13 -14.00 17.96
N ARG A 168 -3.75 -15.16 17.70
CA ARG A 168 -3.41 -16.43 18.38
C ARG A 168 -1.99 -16.89 18.08
N ASP A 169 -1.51 -16.67 16.86
CA ASP A 169 -0.14 -17.02 16.44
C ASP A 169 0.91 -16.01 16.97
N GLY A 170 0.47 -14.92 17.62
CA GLY A 170 1.36 -13.83 18.08
C GLY A 170 1.98 -13.00 16.95
N LYS A 171 1.49 -13.15 15.72
CA LYS A 171 1.90 -12.37 14.54
C LYS A 171 1.39 -10.94 14.62
N ILE A 172 0.22 -10.75 15.21
CA ILE A 172 -0.24 -9.46 15.73
C ILE A 172 0.01 -9.47 17.23
N SER A 173 0.94 -8.64 17.68
CA SER A 173 1.37 -8.53 19.08
C SER A 173 1.64 -7.07 19.44
N SER A 174 2.12 -6.81 20.66
CA SER A 174 2.48 -5.46 21.15
C SER A 174 3.22 -4.57 20.14
N ARG A 175 4.15 -5.15 19.35
CA ARG A 175 4.93 -4.44 18.32
C ARG A 175 4.08 -3.93 17.15
N THR A 176 3.05 -4.65 16.75
CA THR A 176 2.17 -4.31 15.62
C THR A 176 0.77 -3.89 16.08
N GLY A 177 0.47 -3.99 17.38
CA GLY A 177 -0.84 -3.74 17.96
C GLY A 177 -1.35 -2.34 17.65
N SER A 178 -0.49 -1.32 17.73
CA SER A 178 -0.88 0.05 17.38
C SER A 178 -1.31 0.18 15.91
N VAL A 179 -0.63 -0.52 14.99
CA VAL A 179 -1.00 -0.54 13.57
C VAL A 179 -2.32 -1.30 13.36
N PHE A 180 -2.52 -2.37 14.12
CA PHE A 180 -3.78 -3.12 14.12
C PHE A 180 -4.95 -2.25 14.61
N ILE A 181 -4.76 -1.42 15.65
CA ILE A 181 -5.80 -0.48 16.12
C ILE A 181 -6.19 0.51 15.01
N TYR A 182 -5.22 1.08 14.27
CA TYR A 182 -5.54 1.93 13.11
C TYR A 182 -6.28 1.16 12.01
N PHE A 183 -5.94 -0.12 11.81
CA PHE A 183 -6.68 -0.98 10.90
C PHE A 183 -8.13 -1.20 11.37
N LEU A 184 -8.41 -1.30 12.67
CA LEU A 184 -9.79 -1.41 13.18
C LEU A 184 -10.62 -0.17 12.88
N ASP A 185 -10.06 1.03 12.98
CA ASP A 185 -10.74 2.28 12.61
C ASP A 185 -11.14 2.29 11.13
N PHE A 186 -10.28 1.71 10.29
CA PHE A 186 -10.57 1.51 8.87
C PHE A 186 -11.64 0.43 8.66
N LEU A 187 -11.47 -0.73 9.30
CA LEU A 187 -12.34 -1.88 9.15
C LEU A 187 -13.76 -1.57 9.61
N LYS A 188 -13.93 -0.84 10.72
CA LYS A 188 -15.23 -0.38 11.23
C LYS A 188 -16.05 0.34 10.15
N LYS A 189 -15.40 1.21 9.36
CA LYS A 189 -16.07 2.00 8.31
C LYS A 189 -16.57 1.16 7.14
N LEU A 190 -15.96 -0.01 6.93
CA LEU A 190 -16.34 -0.93 5.87
C LEU A 190 -17.28 -2.03 6.35
N TRP A 191 -17.31 -2.32 7.65
CA TRP A 191 -18.02 -3.46 8.19
C TRP A 191 -19.55 -3.31 7.99
N PRO A 192 -20.28 -4.39 7.63
CA PRO A 192 -21.70 -4.29 7.31
C PRO A 192 -22.60 -3.84 8.46
N SER A 193 -22.24 -4.16 9.71
CA SER A 193 -23.05 -3.95 10.90
C SER A 193 -22.18 -3.51 12.08
N GLU A 194 -22.50 -2.37 12.69
CA GLU A 194 -21.72 -1.82 13.81
C GLU A 194 -21.84 -2.67 15.07
N GLU A 195 -23.02 -3.21 15.37
CA GLU A 195 -23.24 -4.07 16.54
C GLU A 195 -22.42 -5.37 16.42
N ASP A 196 -22.38 -5.96 15.23
CA ASP A 196 -21.60 -7.18 14.99
C ASP A 196 -20.09 -6.90 14.99
N PHE A 197 -19.69 -5.68 14.59
CA PHE A 197 -18.27 -5.32 14.61
C PHE A 197 -17.69 -5.30 16.02
N PHE A 198 -18.41 -4.79 17.01
CA PHE A 198 -17.91 -4.80 18.40
C PHE A 198 -17.73 -6.22 18.94
N LYS A 199 -18.66 -7.14 18.62
CA LYS A 199 -18.52 -8.58 18.97
C LYS A 199 -17.26 -9.17 18.33
N VAL A 200 -16.97 -8.81 17.08
CA VAL A 200 -15.74 -9.23 16.39
C VAL A 200 -14.48 -8.69 17.06
N VAL A 201 -14.48 -7.44 17.53
CA VAL A 201 -13.32 -6.88 18.25
C VAL A 201 -13.15 -7.53 19.64
N GLU A 202 -14.24 -7.93 20.30
CA GLU A 202 -14.19 -8.74 21.53
C GLU A 202 -13.56 -10.12 21.25
N GLU A 203 -13.91 -10.77 20.13
CA GLU A 203 -13.24 -12.01 19.70
C GLU A 203 -11.74 -11.81 19.43
N PHE A 204 -11.34 -10.68 18.86
CA PHE A 204 -9.93 -10.32 18.69
C PHE A 204 -9.21 -10.13 20.03
N HIS A 205 -9.87 -9.47 20.98
CA HIS A 205 -9.34 -9.30 22.34
C HIS A 205 -9.07 -10.66 23.00
N ASP A 206 -10.01 -11.58 22.90
CA ASP A 206 -9.88 -12.92 23.50
C ASP A 206 -8.81 -13.78 22.80
N ALA A 207 -8.61 -13.56 21.50
CA ALA A 207 -7.59 -14.23 20.70
C ALA A 207 -6.16 -13.73 20.95
N ALA A 208 -5.99 -12.49 21.39
CA ALA A 208 -4.67 -11.89 21.61
C ALA A 208 -3.90 -12.63 22.72
N GLN A 209 -2.62 -12.95 22.47
CA GLN A 209 -1.80 -13.64 23.47
C GLN A 209 -1.20 -12.72 24.54
N ASP A 210 -0.87 -11.47 24.17
CA ASP A 210 -0.19 -10.54 25.06
C ASP A 210 -1.13 -9.47 25.65
N GLN A 211 -0.84 -9.07 26.89
CA GLN A 211 -1.66 -8.16 27.67
C GLN A 211 -1.71 -6.73 27.08
N ASP A 212 -0.62 -6.25 26.48
CA ASP A 212 -0.57 -4.92 25.86
C ASP A 212 -1.51 -4.82 24.64
N THR A 213 -1.55 -5.86 23.80
CA THR A 213 -2.51 -5.94 22.69
C THR A 213 -3.96 -5.99 23.20
N LYS A 214 -4.23 -6.75 24.27
CA LYS A 214 -5.56 -6.79 24.92
C LYS A 214 -5.99 -5.42 25.41
N GLU A 215 -5.13 -4.72 26.14
CA GLU A 215 -5.40 -3.37 26.65
C GLU A 215 -5.67 -2.37 25.53
N LYS A 216 -4.92 -2.46 24.41
CA LYS A 216 -5.17 -1.63 23.22
C LYS A 216 -6.53 -1.90 22.59
N LEU A 217 -6.94 -3.17 22.49
CA LEU A 217 -8.24 -3.57 21.95
C LEU A 217 -9.38 -3.13 22.87
N GLN A 218 -9.26 -3.36 24.17
CA GLN A 218 -10.24 -2.90 25.16
C GLN A 218 -10.38 -1.37 25.13
N GLY A 219 -9.25 -0.66 25.11
CA GLY A 219 -9.25 0.80 24.98
C GLY A 219 -9.88 1.28 23.67
N TRP A 220 -9.77 0.53 22.57
CA TRP A 220 -10.46 0.85 21.33
C TRP A 220 -11.98 0.65 21.46
N ILE A 221 -12.43 -0.44 22.09
CA ILE A 221 -13.84 -0.72 22.37
C ILE A 221 -14.45 0.42 23.22
N ASP A 222 -13.79 0.77 24.32
CA ASP A 222 -14.26 1.78 25.27
C ASP A 222 -14.39 3.19 24.66
N ARG A 223 -13.53 3.51 23.68
CA ARG A 223 -13.58 4.80 22.95
C ARG A 223 -14.73 4.88 21.97
N HIS A 224 -15.16 3.75 21.41
CA HIS A 224 -16.13 3.73 20.30
C HIS A 224 -17.54 3.31 20.72
N LYS A 225 -17.73 2.74 21.92
CA LYS A 225 -19.06 2.47 22.52
C LYS A 225 -19.67 3.69 23.24
N LYS A 226 -18.89 4.77 23.44
CA LYS A 226 -19.35 6.05 24.02
C LYS A 226 -19.90 6.98 22.95
#